data_AF-A0A8J8J538-F1
#
_entry.id   AF-A0A8J8J538-F1
#
_cell.length_a   1.000
_cell.length_b   1.000
_cell.length_c   1.000
_cell.angle_alpha   90.00
_cell.angle_beta   90.00
_cell.angle_gamma   90.00
#
_symmetry.space_group_name_H-M   'P 1'
#
loop_
_entity.id
_entity.type
_entity.pdbx_description
1 polymer ?
#
loop_
_entity_poly.entity_id
_entity_poly.type
_entity_poly.pdbx_seq_one_letter_code
_entity_poly.pdbx_strand_id
1 'polypeptide(L)' 'MAIEGIRAIIGNFHLIDASKERIEKTINGFLEVDVEEVYTGHCTGLKAEVAFWRSMAETTLSEF' A
#
# COMPACT_ATOMS: atom_id res chain seq x y z
N MET A 1 -22.02 4.31 -14.46
CA MET A 1 -21.39 4.49 -13.14
C MET A 1 -19.90 4.37 -13.38
N ALA A 2 -19.16 5.48 -13.28
CA ALA A 2 -17.70 5.44 -13.35
C ALA A 2 -17.19 5.17 -11.93
N ILE A 3 -16.15 4.36 -11.80
CA ILE A 3 -15.41 4.22 -10.55
C ILE A 3 -14.39 5.35 -10.56
N GLU A 4 -14.48 6.26 -9.59
CA GLU A 4 -13.65 7.47 -9.55
C GLU A 4 -12.27 7.26 -8.92
N GLY A 5 -12.02 6.10 -8.30
CA GLY A 5 -10.76 5.77 -7.65
C GLY A 5 -10.97 4.70 -6.57
N ILE A 6 -9.90 4.27 -5.91
CA ILE A 6 -9.98 3.34 -4.79
C ILE A 6 -9.73 4.10 -3.48
N ARG A 7 -10.80 4.34 -2.71
CA ARG A 7 -10.67 5.03 -1.42
C ARG A 7 -9.75 4.30 -0.44
N ALA A 8 -9.93 3.00 -0.28
CA ALA A 8 -9.14 2.22 0.67
C ALA A 8 -8.99 0.76 0.27
N ILE A 9 -7.82 0.18 0.55
CA ILE A 9 -7.58 -1.26 0.53
C ILE A 9 -7.25 -1.72 1.94
N ILE A 10 -8.07 -2.64 2.46
CA ILE A 10 -7.92 -3.20 3.81
C ILE A 10 -7.69 -4.70 3.67
N GLY A 11 -6.54 -5.18 4.12
CA GLY A 11 -6.22 -6.61 4.10
C GLY A 11 -4.74 -6.92 4.15
N ASN A 12 -4.42 -8.21 4.21
CA ASN A 12 -3.05 -8.69 4.29
C ASN A 12 -2.62 -9.22 2.90
N PHE A 13 -1.39 -8.89 2.49
CA PHE A 13 -0.91 -9.13 1.13
C PHE A 13 0.09 -10.29 1.01
N HIS A 14 0.40 -10.94 2.12
CA HIS A 14 1.32 -12.08 2.17
C HIS A 14 2.71 -11.77 1.58
N LEU A 15 3.28 -10.62 1.95
CA LEU A 15 4.57 -10.12 1.45
C LEU A 15 5.75 -10.37 2.41
N ILE A 16 5.54 -11.11 3.51
CA ILE A 16 6.56 -11.29 4.55
C ILE A 16 7.87 -11.90 4.04
N ASP A 17 7.80 -12.80 3.07
CA ASP A 17 8.95 -13.44 2.41
C ASP A 17 9.20 -12.93 0.98
N ALA A 18 8.50 -11.86 0.57
CA ALA A 18 8.64 -11.32 -0.77
C ALA A 18 9.98 -10.60 -0.97
N SER A 19 10.50 -10.66 -2.19
CA SER A 19 11.66 -9.86 -2.58
C SER A 19 11.32 -8.36 -2.55
N LYS A 20 12.35 -7.52 -2.34
CA LYS A 20 12.20 -6.06 -2.41
C LYS A 20 11.53 -5.60 -3.72
N GLU A 21 11.96 -6.16 -4.86
CA GLU A 21 11.38 -5.87 -6.17
C GLU A 21 9.88 -6.21 -6.23
N ARG A 22 9.45 -7.32 -5.62
CA ARG A 22 8.02 -7.70 -5.57
C ARG A 22 7.23 -6.70 -4.73
N ILE A 23 7.76 -6.27 -3.59
CA ILE A 23 7.12 -5.26 -2.73
C ILE A 23 6.96 -3.94 -3.51
N GLU A 24 8.02 -3.47 -4.16
CA GLU A 24 8.00 -2.24 -4.97
C GLU A 24 7.01 -2.30 -6.12
N LYS A 25 6.99 -3.41 -6.88
CA LYS A 25 5.99 -3.61 -7.96
C LYS A 25 4.55 -3.61 -7.44
N THR A 26 4.34 -4.15 -6.25
CA THR A 26 2.99 -4.18 -5.63
C THR A 26 2.56 -2.77 -5.26
N ILE A 27 3.42 -2.00 -4.62
CA ILE A 27 3.16 -0.60 -4.25
C ILE A 27 2.89 0.25 -5.50
N ASN A 28 3.70 0.11 -6.55
CA ASN A 28 3.49 0.84 -7.81
C ASN A 28 2.11 0.54 -8.42
N GLY A 29 1.66 -0.72 -8.39
CA GLY A 29 0.32 -1.08 -8.85
C GLY A 29 -0.80 -0.42 -8.05
N PHE A 30 -0.61 -0.16 -6.76
CA PHE A 30 -1.58 0.57 -5.93
C PHE A 30 -1.59 2.06 -6.28
N LEU A 31 -0.43 2.66 -6.54
CA LEU A 31 -0.33 4.06 -6.97
C LEU A 31 -0.91 4.28 -8.37
N GLU A 32 -0.73 3.33 -9.30
CA GLU A 32 -1.27 3.39 -10.67
C GLU A 32 -2.79 3.41 -10.73
N VAL A 33 -3.47 2.81 -9.74
CA VAL A 33 -4.94 2.77 -9.65
C VAL A 33 -5.51 3.79 -8.66
N ASP A 34 -4.68 4.77 -8.25
CA ASP A 34 -5.06 5.90 -7.40
C ASP A 34 -5.70 5.46 -6.07
N VAL A 35 -4.98 4.63 -5.31
CA VAL A 35 -5.39 4.23 -3.95
C VAL A 35 -5.05 5.33 -2.96
N GLU A 36 -6.06 5.86 -2.26
CA GLU A 36 -5.85 6.89 -1.23
C GLU A 36 -5.28 6.32 0.07
N GLU A 37 -5.84 5.19 0.55
CA GLU A 37 -5.49 4.63 1.87
C GLU A 37 -5.20 3.11 1.81
N VAL A 38 -4.19 2.66 2.55
CA VAL A 38 -3.86 1.23 2.70
C VAL A 38 -3.73 0.86 4.16
N TYR A 39 -4.52 -0.13 4.58
CA TYR A 39 -4.47 -0.71 5.91
C TYR A 39 -4.07 -2.18 5.81
N THR A 40 -2.85 -2.49 6.22
CA THR A 40 -2.27 -3.82 6.09
C THR A 40 -1.48 -4.23 7.32
N GLY A 41 -1.21 -5.53 7.47
CA GLY A 41 -0.50 -6.08 8.63
C GLY A 41 -0.34 -7.60 8.57
N HIS A 42 -0.16 -8.22 9.73
CA HIS A 42 -0.11 -9.67 9.93
C HIS A 42 0.90 -10.37 8.99
N CYS A 43 0.44 -10.97 7.89
CA CYS A 43 1.29 -11.71 6.96
C CYS A 43 1.86 -10.83 5.83
N THR A 44 1.51 -9.55 5.78
CA THR A 44 2.20 -8.57 4.92
C THR A 44 3.65 -8.41 5.35
N GLY A 45 3.90 -8.40 6.66
CA GLY A 45 5.23 -8.36 7.24
C GLY A 45 5.82 -6.95 7.30
N LEU A 46 6.56 -6.69 8.38
CA LEU A 46 7.04 -5.36 8.75
C LEU A 46 7.82 -4.64 7.63
N LYS A 47 8.62 -5.37 6.84
CA LYS A 47 9.37 -4.77 5.72
C LYS A 47 8.45 -4.18 4.66
N ALA A 48 7.38 -4.88 4.31
CA ALA A 48 6.41 -4.40 3.35
C ALA A 48 5.52 -3.31 3.95
N GLU A 49 5.09 -3.44 5.21
CA GLU A 49 4.32 -2.41 5.92
C GLU A 49 5.07 -1.06 5.95
N VAL A 50 6.37 -1.07 6.27
CA VAL A 50 7.21 0.14 6.24
C VAL A 50 7.35 0.70 4.82
N ALA A 51 7.43 -0.16 3.80
CA ALA A 51 7.51 0.28 2.41
C ALA A 51 6.21 0.96 1.95
N PHE A 52 5.05 0.36 2.25
CA PHE A 52 3.74 0.99 2.02
C PHE A 52 3.64 2.33 2.73
N TRP A 53 3.99 2.38 4.01
CA TRP A 53 3.96 3.63 4.77
C TRP A 53 4.84 4.71 4.12
N ARG A 54 6.09 4.40 3.76
CA ARG A 54 6.99 5.40 3.14
C ARG A 54 6.50 5.89 1.78
N SER A 55 5.93 5.00 0.96
CA SER A 55 5.49 5.33 -0.39
C SER A 55 4.13 6.03 -0.42
N MET A 56 3.30 5.86 0.60
CA MET A 56 1.94 6.42 0.64
C MET A 56 1.75 7.50 1.71
N ALA A 57 2.66 7.64 2.68
CA ALA A 57 2.57 8.67 3.73
C ALA A 57 2.80 10.09 3.21
N GLU A 58 3.37 10.30 2.01
CA GLU A 58 3.35 11.63 1.38
C GLU A 58 1.90 12.12 1.12
N THR A 59 0.93 11.21 1.06
CA THR A 59 -0.50 11.51 0.93
C THR A 59 -1.21 11.69 2.29
N THR A 60 -0.61 11.21 3.40
CA THR A 60 -1.27 11.15 4.73
C THR A 60 -0.73 12.17 5.75
N LEU A 61 0.32 12.93 5.43
CA LEU A 61 0.87 13.96 6.33
C LEU A 61 0.11 15.30 6.34
N SER A 62 -1.08 15.39 5.71
CA SER A 62 -1.92 16.58 5.81
C SER A 62 -2.77 16.67 7.09
N GLU A 63 -2.72 15.68 7.99
CA GLU A 63 -3.64 15.62 9.14
C GLU A 63 -2.99 15.38 10.52
N PHE A 64 -1.68 15.61 10.67
CA PHE A 64 -1.03 15.67 11.99
C PHE A 64 -0.03 16.83 12.12
#